data_AF-A0A9D9QY13-F1
#
_entry.id   AF-A0A9D9QY13-F1
#
_cell.length_a   1.000
_cell.length_b   1.000
_cell.length_c   1.000
_cell.angle_alpha   90.00
_cell.angle_beta   90.00
_cell.angle_gamma   90.00
#
_symmetry.space_group_name_H-M   'P 1'
#
loop_
_entity.id
_entity.type
_entity.pdbx_description
1 polymer ?
#
loop_
_entity_poly.entity_id
_entity_poly.type
_entity_poly.pdbx_seq_one_letter_code
_entity_poly.pdbx_strand_id
1 'polypeptide(L)'
;MSTKQVTVVIPTGTTVKKVSTTLPGPWEFPNFEPAYQELGPASPDASGYDWAIKFVKPYTQASLNRVYPIVDSSGSETPRALVWVGDHPNNNDADLMATMWFPEIPAESCVKEAQYFFPSAQFCSTHRQPNTVTGWLLGTTDQWAKENLGESQVQWSLTVSMLRDLKTKPLPSSCGGGEVIGIYPSREDIDKYLRPVFVDKKGQNVKQKGIDWWIKRHND
;
A
#
# COMPACT_ATOMS: atom_id res chain seq x y z
N MET A 1 -6.55 22.25 8.75
CA MET A 1 -5.87 20.93 8.72
C MET A 1 -4.83 20.99 7.61
N SER A 2 -3.75 20.25 7.74
CA SER A 2 -2.74 20.10 6.68
C SER A 2 -2.26 18.65 6.72
N THR A 3 -2.15 18.03 5.55
CA THR A 3 -1.55 16.70 5.43
C THR A 3 -0.06 16.86 5.62
N LYS A 4 0.46 16.21 6.66
CA LYS A 4 1.88 16.28 7.02
C LYS A 4 2.66 15.09 6.51
N GLN A 5 2.00 13.93 6.44
CA GLN A 5 2.62 12.72 5.93
C GLN A 5 1.61 11.85 5.19
N VAL A 6 2.09 11.16 4.16
CA VAL A 6 1.38 10.08 3.50
C VAL A 6 2.28 8.85 3.51
N THR A 7 1.76 7.73 3.98
CA THR A 7 2.47 6.44 3.97
C THR A 7 1.77 5.49 3.02
N VAL A 8 2.53 4.77 2.23
CA VAL A 8 2.06 3.66 1.40
C VAL A 8 2.88 2.43 1.72
N VAL A 9 2.22 1.32 2.05
CA VAL A 9 2.88 0.00 2.18
C VAL A 9 2.90 -0.66 0.81
N ILE A 10 4.03 -1.25 0.47
CA ILE A 10 4.28 -1.82 -0.85
C ILE A 10 4.24 -3.34 -0.74
N PRO A 11 3.58 -4.06 -1.67
CA PRO A 11 3.63 -5.52 -1.74
C PRO A 11 4.99 -6.00 -2.25
N THR A 12 6.04 -5.84 -1.42
CA THR A 12 7.40 -6.31 -1.67
C THR A 12 7.75 -7.52 -0.79
N GLY A 13 8.77 -8.28 -1.19
CA GLY A 13 9.30 -9.43 -0.44
C GLY A 13 8.36 -10.63 -0.26
N THR A 14 8.71 -11.53 0.66
CA THR A 14 8.14 -12.88 0.76
C THR A 14 6.80 -12.99 1.48
N THR A 15 6.30 -11.91 2.07
CA THR A 15 5.09 -11.91 2.92
C THR A 15 3.86 -11.35 2.20
N VAL A 16 3.93 -11.15 0.88
CA VAL A 16 2.76 -10.78 0.08
C VAL A 16 1.72 -11.91 0.08
N LYS A 17 0.45 -11.54 0.03
CA LYS A 17 -0.70 -12.46 0.09
C LYS A 17 -1.50 -12.42 -1.20
N LYS A 18 -2.01 -13.58 -1.61
CA LYS A 18 -3.09 -13.67 -2.59
C LYS A 18 -4.40 -13.34 -1.88
N VAL A 19 -5.21 -12.47 -2.47
CA VAL A 19 -6.49 -12.07 -1.88
C VAL A 19 -7.64 -12.37 -2.84
N SER A 20 -8.78 -12.83 -2.30
CA SER A 20 -10.00 -13.01 -3.09
C SER A 20 -10.65 -11.65 -3.34
N THR A 21 -10.26 -10.98 -4.41
CA THR A 21 -10.92 -9.73 -4.80
C THR A 21 -11.39 -9.84 -6.25
N THR A 22 -12.68 -10.07 -6.44
CA THR A 22 -13.39 -9.34 -7.49
C THR A 22 -13.75 -8.00 -6.86
N LEU A 23 -12.87 -7.01 -6.99
CA LEU A 23 -13.32 -5.63 -6.79
C LEU A 23 -14.52 -5.45 -7.74
N PRO A 24 -15.68 -5.00 -7.28
CA PRO A 24 -16.63 -4.44 -8.21
C PRO A 24 -15.96 -3.26 -8.94
N GLY A 25 -16.50 -2.86 -10.08
CA GLY A 25 -15.88 -1.82 -10.92
C GLY A 25 -15.47 -0.56 -10.14
N PRO A 26 -14.62 0.32 -10.70
CA PRO A 26 -13.83 1.36 -10.01
C PRO A 26 -14.58 2.39 -9.13
N TRP A 27 -15.90 2.28 -8.99
CA TRP A 27 -16.79 3.21 -8.30
C TRP A 27 -17.76 2.56 -7.30
N GLU A 28 -17.69 1.24 -7.11
CA GLU A 28 -18.48 0.56 -6.09
C GLU A 28 -17.63 0.40 -4.82
N PHE A 29 -18.02 1.11 -3.77
CA PHE A 29 -17.46 1.03 -2.42
C PHE A 29 -17.92 -0.27 -1.75
N PRO A 30 -17.12 -1.34 -1.75
CA PRO A 30 -17.57 -2.60 -1.20
C PRO A 30 -17.42 -2.47 0.32
N ASN A 31 -18.54 -2.45 1.04
CA ASN A 31 -18.51 -2.85 2.43
C ASN A 31 -18.22 -4.34 2.44
N PHE A 32 -16.93 -4.71 2.36
CA PHE A 32 -16.48 -6.07 2.52
C PHE A 32 -16.81 -6.52 3.95
N GLU A 33 -18.00 -7.09 4.11
CA GLU A 33 -18.35 -7.96 5.22
C GLU A 33 -18.70 -9.35 4.66
N PRO A 34 -17.81 -10.35 4.82
CA PRO A 34 -16.52 -10.29 5.52
C PRO A 34 -15.45 -9.51 4.74
N ALA A 35 -14.40 -9.06 5.44
CA ALA A 35 -13.21 -8.44 4.85
C ALA A 35 -12.63 -9.32 3.74
N TYR A 36 -11.79 -8.74 2.87
CA TYR A 36 -11.03 -9.53 1.88
C TYR A 36 -10.40 -10.78 2.52
N GLN A 37 -10.48 -11.93 1.84
CA GLN A 37 -9.92 -13.17 2.36
C GLN A 37 -8.49 -13.35 1.87
N GLU A 38 -7.55 -13.53 2.80
CA GLU A 38 -6.21 -14.03 2.47
C GLU A 38 -6.33 -15.49 2.05
N LEU A 39 -5.95 -15.79 0.81
CA LEU A 39 -6.02 -17.13 0.23
C LEU A 39 -4.73 -17.93 0.46
N GLY A 40 -3.63 -17.23 0.73
CA GLY A 40 -2.31 -17.83 0.95
C GLY A 40 -1.17 -16.89 0.56
N PRO A 41 0.09 -17.35 0.65
CA PRO A 41 1.25 -16.61 0.18
C PRO A 41 1.16 -16.31 -1.33
N ALA A 42 1.59 -15.12 -1.72
CA ALA A 42 1.84 -14.76 -3.12
C ALA A 42 3.34 -14.80 -3.46
N SER A 43 4.24 -15.11 -2.51
CA SER A 43 5.68 -15.17 -2.77
C SER A 43 6.42 -16.17 -1.87
N PRO A 44 7.30 -17.00 -2.46
CA PRO A 44 7.03 -17.69 -3.71
C PRO A 44 5.79 -18.59 -3.53
N ASP A 45 4.90 -18.63 -4.52
CA ASP A 45 3.74 -19.53 -4.44
C ASP A 45 4.15 -21.00 -4.69
N ALA A 46 3.19 -21.94 -4.63
CA ALA A 46 3.47 -23.38 -4.83
C ALA A 46 4.10 -23.71 -6.19
N SER A 47 4.01 -22.81 -7.18
CA SER A 47 4.66 -22.94 -8.49
C SER A 47 6.05 -22.31 -8.56
N GLY A 48 6.55 -21.75 -7.45
CA GLY A 48 7.86 -21.10 -7.36
C GLY A 48 7.88 -19.67 -7.90
N TYR A 49 6.73 -19.11 -8.28
CA TYR A 49 6.65 -17.75 -8.80
C TYR A 49 6.53 -16.71 -7.67
N ASP A 50 7.29 -15.62 -7.82
CA ASP A 50 7.32 -14.50 -6.88
C ASP A 50 6.51 -13.31 -7.43
N TRP A 51 5.33 -13.10 -6.85
CA TRP A 51 4.44 -11.98 -7.18
C TRP A 51 4.82 -10.67 -6.47
N ALA A 52 5.93 -10.63 -5.72
CA ALA A 52 6.36 -9.40 -5.07
C ALA A 52 6.96 -8.38 -6.05
N ILE A 53 6.75 -7.10 -5.75
CA ILE A 53 7.41 -5.99 -6.47
C ILE A 53 8.91 -6.02 -6.18
N LYS A 54 9.74 -5.97 -7.24
CA LYS A 54 11.19 -6.25 -7.15
C LYS A 54 12.06 -5.02 -6.90
N PHE A 55 11.71 -3.89 -7.51
CA PHE A 55 12.46 -2.65 -7.36
C PHE A 55 11.53 -1.46 -7.22
N VAL A 56 11.86 -0.57 -6.28
CA VAL A 56 11.11 0.65 -6.02
C VAL A 56 12.08 1.81 -5.88
N LYS A 57 11.94 2.82 -6.73
CA LYS A 57 12.66 4.09 -6.61
C LYS A 57 11.66 5.18 -6.19
N PRO A 58 11.78 5.72 -4.96
CA PRO A 58 10.95 6.83 -4.55
C PRO A 58 11.38 8.12 -5.27
N TYR A 59 10.42 8.98 -5.61
CA TYR A 59 10.69 10.30 -6.21
C TYR A 59 10.31 11.40 -5.22
N THR A 60 11.27 12.28 -4.93
CA THR A 60 11.06 13.51 -4.16
C THR A 60 10.66 14.63 -5.12
N GLN A 61 9.58 15.35 -4.83
CA GLN A 61 9.43 16.70 -5.33
C GLN A 61 9.96 17.65 -4.26
N ALA A 62 11.25 18.01 -4.35
CA ALA A 62 11.98 18.69 -3.28
C ALA A 62 11.35 20.01 -2.78
N SER A 63 10.51 20.65 -3.60
CA SER A 63 9.74 21.85 -3.24
C SER A 63 8.49 21.60 -2.39
N LEU A 64 7.97 20.37 -2.37
CA LEU A 64 6.68 20.02 -1.74
C LEU A 64 6.81 18.89 -0.71
N ASN A 65 7.66 17.89 -0.94
CA ASN A 65 7.82 16.75 -0.05
C ASN A 65 9.23 16.15 -0.07
N ARG A 66 9.57 15.49 1.03
CA ARG A 66 10.66 14.50 1.10
C ARG A 66 10.05 13.12 1.20
N VAL A 67 10.64 12.14 0.53
CA VAL A 67 10.19 10.74 0.62
C VAL A 67 11.25 9.90 1.30
N TYR A 68 10.79 9.08 2.24
CA TYR A 68 11.61 8.23 3.05
C TYR A 68 11.23 6.77 2.78
N PRO A 69 12.10 5.98 2.13
CA PRO A 69 11.90 4.53 2.04
C PRO A 69 12.09 3.91 3.42
N ILE A 70 11.13 3.09 3.84
CA ILE A 70 11.21 2.31 5.06
C ILE A 70 11.57 0.89 4.68
N VAL A 71 12.76 0.46 5.07
CA VAL A 71 13.27 -0.90 4.85
C VAL A 71 13.07 -1.76 6.09
N ASP A 72 13.09 -3.08 5.91
CA ASP A 72 13.13 -4.00 7.03
C ASP A 72 14.54 -4.03 7.67
N SER A 73 14.60 -4.37 8.96
CA SER A 73 15.86 -4.50 9.72
C SER A 73 16.76 -5.64 9.24
N SER A 74 16.29 -6.49 8.32
CA SER A 74 17.03 -7.60 7.71
C SER A 74 18.12 -7.18 6.71
N GLY A 75 18.31 -5.87 6.48
CA GLY A 75 19.34 -5.37 5.54
C GLY A 75 18.91 -5.43 4.07
N SER A 76 17.62 -5.67 3.80
CA SER A 76 17.06 -5.54 2.45
C SER A 76 17.09 -4.08 2.00
N GLU A 77 17.57 -3.83 0.78
CA GLU A 77 17.49 -2.50 0.14
C GLU A 77 16.09 -2.21 -0.41
N THR A 78 15.20 -3.21 -0.45
CA THR A 78 13.85 -3.05 -0.98
C THR A 78 12.93 -2.43 0.07
N PRO A 79 12.34 -1.24 -0.18
CA PRO A 79 11.43 -0.63 0.77
C PRO A 79 10.15 -1.44 0.93
N ARG A 80 9.70 -1.52 2.18
CA ARG A 80 8.43 -2.09 2.64
C ARG A 80 7.33 -1.03 2.65
N ALA A 81 7.70 0.22 2.87
CA ALA A 81 6.82 1.37 2.74
C ALA A 81 7.56 2.59 2.20
N LEU A 82 6.82 3.52 1.63
CA LEU A 82 7.27 4.87 1.31
C LEU A 82 6.50 5.86 2.17
N VAL A 83 7.21 6.81 2.78
CA VAL A 83 6.61 7.88 3.58
C VAL A 83 6.98 9.23 2.98
N TRP A 84 6.01 9.91 2.40
CA TRP A 84 6.15 11.30 1.98
C TRP A 84 5.87 12.20 3.18
N VAL A 85 6.80 13.11 3.49
CA VAL A 85 6.70 14.10 4.57
C VAL A 85 6.83 15.48 3.94
N GLY A 86 5.83 16.32 4.17
CA GLY A 86 5.72 17.64 3.56
C GLY A 86 4.55 18.40 4.18
N ASP A 87 4.49 19.70 3.95
CA ASP A 87 3.31 20.48 4.34
C ASP A 87 2.39 20.61 3.13
N HIS A 88 1.26 19.90 3.15
CA HIS A 88 0.26 19.98 2.11
C HIS A 88 -0.97 20.70 2.68
N PRO A 89 -1.16 21.99 2.34
CA PRO A 89 -2.31 22.76 2.80
C PRO A 89 -3.61 22.12 2.30
N ASN A 90 -4.68 22.23 3.09
CA ASN A 90 -6.02 21.76 2.70
C ASN A 90 -6.44 22.25 1.31
N ASN A 91 -7.22 21.42 0.61
CA ASN A 91 -7.79 21.67 -0.72
C ASN A 91 -6.77 21.85 -1.85
N ASN A 92 -5.53 21.41 -1.63
CA ASN A 92 -4.53 21.28 -2.68
C ASN A 92 -4.22 19.80 -2.90
N ASP A 93 -4.17 19.41 -4.16
CA ASP A 93 -3.65 18.11 -4.55
C ASP A 93 -2.12 18.12 -4.46
N ALA A 94 -1.55 16.98 -4.08
CA ALA A 94 -0.11 16.79 -4.05
C ALA A 94 0.25 15.51 -4.82
N ASP A 95 1.07 15.66 -5.85
CA ASP A 95 1.57 14.53 -6.62
C ASP A 95 2.66 13.79 -5.84
N LEU A 96 2.33 12.59 -5.35
CA LEU A 96 3.26 11.68 -4.71
C LEU A 96 3.71 10.63 -5.71
N MET A 97 5.01 10.60 -6.02
CA MET A 97 5.54 9.78 -7.12
C MET A 97 6.52 8.71 -6.63
N ALA A 98 6.41 7.52 -7.23
CA ALA A 98 7.38 6.43 -7.12
C ALA A 98 7.41 5.63 -8.42
N THR A 99 8.58 5.09 -8.77
CA THR A 99 8.71 4.10 -9.86
C THR A 99 8.83 2.72 -9.27
N MET A 100 8.05 1.78 -9.79
CA MET A 100 7.98 0.40 -9.33
C MET A 100 8.15 -0.58 -10.48
N TRP A 101 8.76 -1.73 -10.21
CA TRP A 101 8.95 -2.81 -11.19
C TRP A 101 8.09 -4.01 -10.80
N PHE A 102 7.08 -4.28 -11.64
CA PHE A 102 6.17 -5.39 -11.49
C PHE A 102 6.76 -6.65 -12.14
N PRO A 103 6.61 -7.83 -11.51
CA PRO A 103 7.07 -9.08 -12.09
C PRO A 103 6.21 -9.43 -13.32
N GLU A 104 6.80 -10.06 -14.32
CA GLU A 104 6.09 -10.43 -15.55
C GLU A 104 5.23 -11.67 -15.34
N ILE A 105 3.96 -11.64 -15.78
CA ILE A 105 3.05 -12.80 -15.69
C ILE A 105 3.64 -14.00 -16.46
N PRO A 106 3.84 -15.16 -15.81
CA PRO A 106 4.41 -16.33 -16.48
C PRO A 106 3.54 -16.81 -17.63
N ALA A 107 4.17 -17.17 -18.75
CA ALA A 107 3.47 -17.61 -19.95
C ALA A 107 2.69 -18.93 -19.71
N GLU A 108 3.22 -19.79 -18.86
CA GLU A 108 2.62 -21.06 -18.45
C GLU A 108 1.52 -20.91 -17.39
N SER A 109 1.37 -19.74 -16.77
CA SER A 109 0.34 -19.52 -15.77
C SER A 109 -1.05 -19.35 -16.39
N CYS A 110 -2.09 -19.67 -15.62
CA CYS A 110 -3.48 -19.34 -15.97
C CYS A 110 -3.86 -17.90 -15.63
N VAL A 111 -2.95 -17.10 -15.09
CA VAL A 111 -3.21 -15.73 -14.69
C VAL A 111 -3.31 -14.84 -15.94
N LYS A 112 -4.41 -14.09 -16.05
CA LYS A 112 -4.63 -13.06 -17.09
C LYS A 112 -4.48 -11.65 -16.56
N GLU A 113 -4.70 -11.45 -15.26
CA GLU A 113 -4.60 -10.16 -14.58
C GLU A 113 -4.07 -10.35 -13.16
N ALA A 114 -3.12 -9.50 -12.77
CA ALA A 114 -2.64 -9.38 -11.41
C ALA A 114 -2.92 -7.96 -10.90
N GLN A 115 -3.74 -7.86 -9.84
CA GLN A 115 -4.13 -6.61 -9.19
C GLN A 115 -3.26 -6.39 -7.96
N TYR A 116 -2.47 -5.31 -7.95
CA TYR A 116 -1.62 -4.94 -6.84
C TYR A 116 -2.29 -3.88 -6.01
N PHE A 117 -2.49 -4.17 -4.74
CA PHE A 117 -3.14 -3.28 -3.78
C PHE A 117 -2.10 -2.63 -2.87
N PHE A 118 -2.22 -1.32 -2.68
CA PHE A 118 -1.29 -0.49 -1.92
C PHE A 118 -2.03 0.16 -0.74
N PRO A 119 -2.03 -0.46 0.45
CA PRO A 119 -2.60 0.16 1.64
C PRO A 119 -1.91 1.49 1.89
N SER A 120 -2.69 2.53 2.12
CA SER A 120 -2.17 3.89 2.30
C SER A 120 -2.83 4.59 3.48
N ALA A 121 -2.12 5.59 4.02
CA ALA A 121 -2.57 6.35 5.16
C ALA A 121 -2.12 7.80 5.06
N GLN A 122 -3.02 8.72 5.36
CA GLN A 122 -2.75 10.14 5.50
C GLN A 122 -2.72 10.51 6.98
N PHE A 123 -1.70 11.27 7.35
CA PHE A 123 -1.46 11.76 8.69
C PHE A 123 -1.54 13.28 8.66
N CYS A 124 -2.63 13.78 9.20
CA CYS A 124 -2.99 15.18 9.12
C CYS A 124 -2.81 15.84 10.47
N SER A 125 -2.39 17.09 10.43
CA SER A 125 -2.27 17.91 11.62
C SER A 125 -3.11 19.16 11.53
N THR A 126 -3.72 19.52 12.66
CA THR A 126 -4.61 20.66 12.77
C THR A 126 -4.18 21.50 13.96
N HIS A 127 -3.95 22.79 13.73
CA HIS A 127 -3.58 23.71 14.80
C HIS A 127 -4.70 23.77 15.85
N ARG A 128 -4.36 23.55 17.12
CA ARG A 128 -5.30 23.55 18.27
C ARG A 128 -6.44 22.50 18.21
N GLN A 129 -6.31 21.47 17.38
CA GLN A 129 -7.20 20.31 17.39
C GLN A 129 -6.38 19.02 17.45
N PRO A 130 -6.99 17.87 17.83
CA PRO A 130 -6.34 16.58 17.71
C PRO A 130 -5.88 16.36 16.26
N ASN A 131 -4.70 15.75 16.11
CA ASN A 131 -4.28 15.27 14.80
C ASN A 131 -5.21 14.14 14.34
N THR A 132 -5.39 14.03 13.04
CA THR A 132 -6.25 13.01 12.44
C THR A 132 -5.42 12.05 11.59
N VAL A 133 -5.97 10.86 11.42
CA VAL A 133 -5.42 9.81 10.56
C VAL A 133 -6.55 9.24 9.72
N THR A 134 -6.24 8.92 8.48
CA THR A 134 -7.20 8.28 7.56
C THR A 134 -6.48 7.23 6.75
N GLY A 135 -6.95 5.99 6.82
CA GLY A 135 -6.41 4.83 6.12
C GLY A 135 -7.32 4.37 4.98
N TRP A 136 -6.69 3.89 3.91
CA TRP A 136 -7.33 3.21 2.79
C TRP A 136 -6.74 1.80 2.71
N LEU A 137 -7.48 0.86 3.28
CA LEU A 137 -7.11 -0.55 3.36
C LEU A 137 -8.26 -1.43 2.88
N LEU A 138 -7.96 -2.63 2.38
CA LEU A 138 -8.97 -3.61 2.01
C LEU A 138 -9.66 -4.25 3.21
N GLY A 139 -9.23 -3.98 4.45
CA GLY A 139 -9.78 -4.52 5.69
C GLY A 139 -9.14 -3.91 6.94
N THR A 140 -9.78 -4.09 8.09
CA THR A 140 -9.21 -3.71 9.40
C THR A 140 -8.06 -4.64 9.80
N THR A 141 -7.16 -4.13 10.63
CA THR A 141 -6.04 -4.88 11.24
C THR A 141 -5.96 -4.55 12.74
N ASP A 142 -4.99 -5.12 13.46
CA ASP A 142 -4.86 -4.89 14.90
C ASP A 142 -4.48 -3.44 15.22
N GLN A 143 -3.80 -2.74 14.30
CA GLN A 143 -3.46 -1.32 14.45
C GLN A 143 -4.41 -0.39 13.67
N TRP A 144 -5.17 -0.91 12.70
CA TRP A 144 -6.08 -0.13 11.85
C TRP A 144 -7.54 -0.52 12.09
N ALA A 145 -8.14 0.12 13.10
CA ALA A 145 -9.55 0.00 13.40
C ALA A 145 -10.44 0.79 12.40
N LYS A 146 -11.72 0.42 12.32
CA LYS A 146 -12.68 0.92 11.32
C LYS A 146 -12.87 2.44 11.37
N GLU A 147 -12.79 3.03 12.56
CA GLU A 147 -12.88 4.47 12.80
C GLU A 147 -11.74 5.27 12.18
N ASN A 148 -10.61 4.63 11.86
CA ASN A 148 -9.46 5.26 11.22
C ASN A 148 -9.45 5.08 9.69
N LEU A 149 -10.50 4.50 9.10
CA LEU A 149 -10.63 4.34 7.65
C LEU A 149 -11.27 5.58 6.98
N GLY A 150 -11.16 5.68 5.65
CA GLY A 150 -11.64 6.76 4.77
C GLY A 150 -13.10 7.22 4.93
N GLU A 151 -13.52 8.20 4.12
CA GLU A 151 -14.76 9.02 4.28
C GLU A 151 -16.07 8.26 4.51
N SER A 152 -16.14 6.98 4.17
CA SER A 152 -17.31 6.11 4.36
C SER A 152 -17.06 4.95 5.32
N GLN A 153 -15.90 4.91 5.99
CA GLN A 153 -15.37 3.75 6.72
C GLN A 153 -15.38 2.46 5.89
N VAL A 154 -15.29 2.65 4.57
CA VAL A 154 -15.29 1.58 3.58
C VAL A 154 -13.87 1.06 3.40
N GLN A 155 -13.80 -0.24 3.16
CA GLN A 155 -12.60 -0.95 2.82
C GLN A 155 -12.26 -0.73 1.34
N TRP A 156 -11.27 0.13 1.08
CA TRP A 156 -10.77 0.43 -0.27
C TRP A 156 -9.26 0.67 -0.21
N SER A 157 -8.53 0.23 -1.24
CA SER A 157 -7.09 0.42 -1.35
C SER A 157 -6.74 0.89 -2.76
N LEU A 158 -5.69 1.70 -2.86
CA LEU A 158 -5.09 2.06 -4.16
C LEU A 158 -4.73 0.77 -4.90
N THR A 159 -5.03 0.71 -6.21
CA THR A 159 -4.87 -0.50 -7.00
C THR A 159 -4.19 -0.21 -8.34
N VAL A 160 -3.26 -1.09 -8.74
CA VAL A 160 -2.69 -1.12 -10.10
C VAL A 160 -2.88 -2.51 -10.68
N SER A 161 -3.52 -2.60 -11.84
CA SER A 161 -3.70 -3.86 -12.56
C SER A 161 -2.62 -4.05 -13.63
N MET A 162 -1.98 -5.21 -13.62
CA MET A 162 -1.15 -5.68 -14.72
C MET A 162 -1.93 -6.70 -15.54
N LEU A 163 -2.10 -6.42 -16.83
CA LEU A 163 -2.84 -7.26 -17.76
C LEU A 163 -1.90 -8.05 -18.65
N ARG A 164 -2.18 -9.34 -18.83
CA ARG A 164 -1.49 -10.19 -19.80
C ARG A 164 -1.95 -9.81 -21.21
N ASP A 165 -1.01 -9.55 -22.11
CA ASP A 165 -1.33 -9.42 -23.52
C ASP A 165 -1.67 -10.80 -24.11
N LEU A 166 -2.97 -11.09 -24.21
CA LEU A 166 -3.46 -12.38 -24.70
C LEU A 166 -3.22 -12.60 -26.20
N LYS A 167 -2.86 -11.57 -26.97
CA LYS A 167 -2.52 -11.72 -28.39
C LYS A 167 -1.12 -12.27 -28.57
N THR A 168 -0.16 -11.73 -27.81
CA THR A 168 1.26 -12.12 -27.91
C THR A 168 1.63 -13.23 -26.94
N LYS A 169 0.91 -13.36 -25.83
CA LYS A 169 1.07 -14.40 -24.80
C LYS A 169 -0.30 -15.02 -24.50
N PRO A 170 -0.84 -15.91 -25.36
CA PRO A 170 -2.13 -16.54 -25.12
C PRO A 170 -2.08 -17.42 -23.88
N LEU A 171 -3.21 -17.59 -23.18
CA LEU A 171 -3.33 -18.50 -22.05
C LEU A 171 -3.13 -19.96 -22.52
N PRO A 172 -2.56 -20.84 -21.66
CA PRO A 172 -2.60 -22.27 -21.90
C PRO A 172 -4.04 -22.75 -22.12
N SER A 173 -4.24 -23.73 -23.01
CA SER A 173 -5.57 -24.24 -23.36
C SER A 173 -6.34 -24.82 -22.17
N SER A 174 -5.63 -25.28 -21.13
CA SER A 174 -6.20 -25.79 -19.88
C SER A 174 -6.80 -24.72 -18.97
N CYS A 175 -6.51 -23.43 -19.22
CA CYS A 175 -6.83 -22.34 -18.29
C CYS A 175 -8.22 -21.71 -18.48
N GLY A 176 -9.01 -22.19 -19.45
CA GLY A 176 -10.33 -21.64 -19.75
C GLY A 176 -10.29 -20.12 -19.95
N GLY A 177 -11.10 -19.38 -19.18
CA GLY A 177 -11.20 -17.92 -19.24
C GLY A 177 -10.10 -17.14 -18.52
N GLY A 178 -9.13 -17.83 -17.89
CA GLY A 178 -8.03 -17.24 -17.13
C GLY A 178 -8.43 -16.65 -15.78
N GLU A 179 -7.44 -16.57 -14.89
CA GLU A 179 -7.58 -16.18 -13.49
C GLU A 179 -7.18 -14.72 -13.27
N VAL A 180 -7.92 -14.02 -12.41
CA VAL A 180 -7.53 -12.73 -11.85
C VAL A 180 -7.05 -12.97 -10.43
N ILE A 181 -5.86 -12.50 -10.09
CA ILE A 181 -5.32 -12.60 -8.73
C ILE A 181 -5.16 -11.21 -8.11
N GLY A 182 -5.53 -11.07 -6.85
CA GLY A 182 -5.20 -9.90 -6.04
C GLY A 182 -3.94 -10.14 -5.23
N ILE A 183 -3.08 -9.13 -5.14
CA ILE A 183 -1.80 -9.17 -4.42
C ILE A 183 -1.79 -8.01 -3.42
N TYR A 184 -1.62 -8.33 -2.15
CA TYR A 184 -1.67 -7.37 -1.05
C TYR A 184 -0.55 -7.63 -0.04
N PRO A 185 -0.03 -6.61 0.67
CA PRO A 185 0.83 -6.84 1.82
C PRO A 185 0.10 -7.66 2.91
N SER A 186 0.85 -8.42 3.71
CA SER A 186 0.26 -9.10 4.88
C SER A 186 -0.27 -8.10 5.90
N ARG A 187 -1.24 -8.52 6.72
CA ARG A 187 -1.70 -7.70 7.87
C ARG A 187 -0.56 -7.31 8.80
N GLU A 188 0.37 -8.21 9.05
CA GLU A 188 1.56 -7.94 9.88
C GLU A 188 2.44 -6.83 9.30
N ASP A 189 2.63 -6.82 7.97
CA ASP A 189 3.36 -5.74 7.29
C ASP A 189 2.60 -4.42 7.32
N ILE A 190 1.28 -4.46 7.13
CA ILE A 190 0.44 -3.27 7.24
C ILE A 190 0.58 -2.69 8.65
N ASP A 191 0.41 -3.51 9.68
CA ASP A 191 0.52 -3.08 11.07
C ASP A 191 1.91 -2.58 11.41
N LYS A 192 2.97 -3.17 10.84
CA LYS A 192 4.36 -2.77 11.07
C LYS A 192 4.72 -1.49 10.32
N TYR A 193 4.33 -1.36 9.06
CA TYR A 193 4.87 -0.35 8.15
C TYR A 193 3.92 0.79 7.78
N LEU A 194 2.60 0.60 7.86
CA LEU A 194 1.62 1.69 7.63
C LEU A 194 1.54 2.58 8.87
N ARG A 195 2.60 3.37 9.08
CA ARG A 195 2.83 4.13 10.31
C ARG A 195 3.46 5.49 10.02
N PRO A 196 3.14 6.51 10.83
CA PRO A 196 3.79 7.81 10.71
C PRO A 196 5.26 7.72 11.11
N VAL A 197 6.06 8.68 10.66
CA VAL A 197 7.46 8.81 11.04
C VAL A 197 7.73 10.07 11.85
N PHE A 198 8.66 9.99 12.77
CA PHE A 198 9.39 11.13 13.27
C PHE A 198 10.63 11.34 12.41
N VAL A 199 10.80 12.55 11.89
CA VAL A 199 11.98 12.99 11.15
C VAL A 199 12.67 14.07 11.97
N ASP A 200 13.97 13.93 12.22
CA ASP A 200 14.73 14.96 12.91
C ASP A 200 14.89 16.25 12.07
N LYS A 201 15.34 17.34 12.70
CA LYS A 201 15.48 18.65 12.04
C LYS A 201 16.39 18.61 10.81
N LYS A 202 17.35 17.68 10.77
CA LYS A 202 18.31 17.52 9.67
C LYS A 202 17.77 16.61 8.56
N GLY A 203 16.67 15.89 8.79
CA GLY A 203 16.14 14.90 7.86
C GLY A 203 16.99 13.64 7.74
N GLN A 204 17.90 13.42 8.69
CA GLN A 204 18.90 12.34 8.65
C GLN A 204 18.46 11.12 9.44
N ASN A 205 17.67 11.34 10.50
CA ASN A 205 17.13 10.25 11.32
C ASN A 205 15.62 10.16 11.14
N VAL A 206 15.17 9.01 10.63
CA VAL A 206 13.76 8.68 10.43
C VAL A 206 13.41 7.51 11.36
N LYS A 207 12.37 7.66 12.18
CA LYS A 207 11.90 6.62 13.09
C LYS A 207 10.40 6.44 12.96
N GLN A 208 9.94 5.24 12.67
CA GLN A 208 8.51 4.94 12.69
C GLN A 208 7.95 5.08 14.11
N LYS A 209 6.69 5.53 14.20
CA LYS A 209 5.95 5.75 15.43
C LYS A 209 4.58 5.09 15.34
N GLY A 210 3.96 4.81 16.48
CA GLY A 210 2.58 4.31 16.50
C GLY A 210 1.58 5.37 16.07
N ILE A 211 0.40 4.96 15.63
CA ILE A 211 -0.71 5.86 15.27
C ILE A 211 -1.12 6.70 16.48
N ASP A 212 -1.18 6.09 17.67
CA ASP A 212 -1.40 6.76 18.95
C ASP A 212 -0.47 7.95 19.21
N TRP A 213 0.81 7.80 18.84
CA TRP A 213 1.78 8.89 19.01
C TRP A 213 1.41 10.07 18.12
N TRP A 214 0.92 9.84 16.91
CA TRP A 214 0.46 10.90 16.01
C TRP A 214 -0.77 11.62 16.58
N ILE A 215 -1.78 10.86 16.99
CA ILE A 215 -3.05 11.39 17.51
C ILE A 215 -2.81 12.23 18.78
N LYS A 216 -1.95 11.76 19.69
CA LYS A 216 -1.62 12.43 20.96
C LYS A 216 -0.64 13.60 20.80
N ARG A 217 -0.01 13.75 19.63
CA ARG A 217 0.94 14.83 19.38
C ARG A 217 0.18 16.15 19.20
N HIS A 218 0.36 17.09 20.11
CA HIS A 218 -0.04 18.47 19.89
C HIS A 218 1.03 19.16 19.03
N ASN A 219 0.61 19.88 18.00
CA ASN A 219 1.49 20.86 17.38
C ASN A 219 1.44 22.12 18.23
N ASP A 220 2.58 22.44 18.85
CA ASP A 220 2.85 23.75 19.42
C ASP A 220 2.92 24.83 18.32
#